data_AF-R2S470-F1
#
_entry.id   AF-R2S470-F1
#
_cell.length_a   1.000
_cell.length_b   1.000
_cell.length_c   1.000
_cell.angle_alpha   90.00
_cell.angle_beta   90.00
_cell.angle_gamma   90.00
#
_symmetry.space_group_name_H-M   'P 1'
#
loop_
_entity.id
_entity.type
_entity.pdbx_description
1 polymer ?
#
loop_
_entity_poly.entity_id
_entity_poly.type
_entity_poly.pdbx_seq_one_letter_code
_entity_poly.pdbx_strand_id
1 'polypeptide(L)'
;MLKEYFHRINNGYFKMTSNDQLISSQFQFHSSGMISGYNSNFNEHHWGIEGDKLIISDRKNNPSTIITNVVVENGKLVMTGNFYNTKVVQKFVEQPNLIPRKFLKTLVATEKLLDYFTESRITFERWTTGRRFKPGDRILVSSTLNLEPYTSFDVGNKLCDMGSYTYSTSNLPTYSKIGRYCSIAPNVTMMGFQHPTDRFTTSHIVYERHYPAKNGYKDLGEQAKFRPAPTKQGPPSLVIGHDVWIGADVTIKQGVKIGNGAVIASHAVVTKDVPDYAIVGGVPAKVIRYRFDEITIQRLQKSQWWDYNVLALPLSGNATPAEFLAAFEAYKGLLPKLGNKKITLDDLLNNLI
;
A
#
# COMPACT_ATOMS: atom_id res chain seq x y z
N MET A 1 31.54 0.42 -16.19
CA MET A 1 31.43 -0.49 -17.35
C MET A 1 30.72 -1.77 -16.90
N LEU A 2 29.43 -1.91 -17.20
CA LEU A 2 28.67 -3.16 -17.06
C LEU A 2 27.79 -3.24 -18.30
N LYS A 3 28.24 -4.03 -19.29
CA LYS A 3 27.54 -4.26 -20.56
C LYS A 3 26.50 -5.38 -20.38
N GLU A 4 25.28 -5.05 -20.79
CA GLU A 4 24.33 -5.83 -21.60
C GLU A 4 24.42 -7.35 -21.62
N TYR A 5 23.29 -8.04 -21.37
CA TYR A 5 22.95 -9.28 -22.09
C TYR A 5 21.44 -9.48 -22.18
N PHE A 6 20.83 -9.05 -23.29
CA PHE A 6 19.66 -9.71 -23.88
C PHE A 6 19.80 -9.60 -25.40
N HIS A 7 19.91 -10.75 -26.08
CA HIS A 7 19.81 -10.81 -27.54
C HIS A 7 18.73 -11.82 -27.93
N ARG A 8 17.86 -11.36 -28.83
CA ARG A 8 16.71 -12.05 -29.39
C ARG A 8 17.20 -12.91 -30.55
N ILE A 9 17.02 -14.23 -30.53
CA ILE A 9 17.15 -15.06 -31.75
C ILE A 9 16.01 -16.09 -31.81
N ASN A 10 15.51 -16.23 -33.04
CA ASN A 10 14.48 -17.13 -33.53
C ASN A 10 14.68 -18.59 -33.08
N ASN A 11 13.55 -19.29 -32.92
CA ASN A 11 13.41 -20.72 -32.60
C ASN A 11 13.67 -21.11 -31.12
N GLY A 12 12.61 -20.98 -30.31
CA GLY A 12 12.09 -22.19 -29.66
C GLY A 12 12.71 -22.75 -28.37
N TYR A 13 13.63 -22.13 -27.61
CA TYR A 13 14.17 -22.77 -26.38
C TYR A 13 14.51 -21.78 -25.24
N PHE A 14 14.40 -22.24 -23.98
CA PHE A 14 14.93 -21.57 -22.79
C PHE A 14 16.44 -21.80 -22.67
N LYS A 15 17.24 -20.74 -22.44
CA LYS A 15 18.67 -20.84 -22.05
C LYS A 15 18.86 -20.24 -20.66
N MET A 16 19.30 -21.04 -19.69
CA MET A 16 20.00 -20.57 -18.48
C MET A 16 21.49 -20.82 -18.72
N THR A 17 22.34 -19.80 -18.66
CA THR A 17 23.80 -19.98 -18.80
C THR A 17 24.50 -19.88 -17.44
N SER A 18 25.12 -20.98 -17.03
CA SER A 18 26.49 -20.95 -16.52
C SER A 18 27.23 -22.11 -17.20
N ASN A 19 28.10 -21.77 -18.16
CA ASN A 19 28.89 -22.66 -19.02
C ASN A 19 28.06 -23.55 -19.97
N ASP A 20 28.44 -23.55 -21.25
CA ASP A 20 27.69 -24.08 -22.40
C ASP A 20 27.42 -25.59 -22.38
N GLN A 21 26.41 -26.05 -21.64
CA GLN A 21 25.78 -27.36 -21.85
C GLN A 21 24.27 -27.24 -22.05
N LEU A 22 23.78 -27.87 -23.12
CA LEU A 22 22.36 -28.08 -23.38
C LEU A 22 21.79 -28.98 -22.26
N ILE A 23 20.75 -28.52 -21.56
CA ILE A 23 20.04 -29.32 -20.55
C ILE A 23 18.84 -29.96 -21.26
N SER A 24 18.86 -31.27 -21.49
CA SER A 24 17.67 -32.01 -21.93
C SER A 24 16.87 -32.47 -20.71
N SER A 25 15.57 -32.15 -20.67
CA SER A 25 14.63 -32.72 -19.69
C SER A 25 13.57 -33.53 -20.44
N GLN A 26 13.34 -34.78 -20.03
CA GLN A 26 12.23 -35.57 -20.55
C GLN A 26 10.92 -35.12 -19.90
N PHE A 27 9.92 -34.80 -20.72
CA PHE A 27 8.58 -34.44 -20.27
C PHE A 27 7.71 -35.70 -20.19
N GLN A 28 6.99 -35.86 -19.08
CA GLN A 28 5.93 -36.86 -18.95
C GLN A 28 4.57 -36.17 -18.84
N PHE A 29 3.61 -36.64 -19.63
CA PHE A 29 2.24 -36.16 -19.68
C PHE A 29 1.33 -37.12 -18.94
N HIS A 30 0.57 -36.61 -17.97
CA HIS A 30 -0.40 -37.40 -17.21
C HIS A 30 -1.82 -37.15 -17.72
N SER A 31 -2.68 -38.16 -17.60
CA SER A 31 -4.10 -38.10 -18.00
C SER A 31 -4.93 -37.07 -17.22
N SER A 32 -4.40 -36.55 -16.12
CA SER A 32 -4.97 -35.45 -15.33
C SER A 32 -4.70 -34.05 -15.89
N GLY A 33 -3.94 -33.92 -16.99
CA GLY A 33 -3.50 -32.64 -17.54
C GLY A 33 -2.23 -32.07 -16.88
N MET A 34 -1.63 -32.83 -15.96
CA MET A 34 -0.38 -32.45 -15.28
C MET A 34 0.84 -32.75 -16.15
N ILE A 35 1.75 -31.77 -16.26
CA ILE A 35 3.06 -31.93 -16.93
C ILE A 35 4.13 -32.01 -15.83
N SER A 36 4.97 -33.05 -15.87
CA SER A 36 6.05 -33.26 -14.89
C SER A 36 7.38 -33.60 -15.55
N GLY A 37 8.49 -33.29 -14.90
CA GLY A 37 9.83 -33.62 -15.38
C GLY A 37 10.89 -33.72 -14.28
N TYR A 38 12.00 -34.38 -14.63
CA TYR A 38 13.19 -34.49 -13.79
C TYR A 38 14.32 -33.61 -14.35
N ASN A 39 15.04 -32.90 -13.50
CA ASN A 39 16.15 -32.03 -13.90
C ASN A 39 17.48 -32.65 -13.45
N SER A 40 18.34 -33.04 -14.39
CA SER A 40 19.63 -33.68 -14.10
C SER A 40 20.70 -32.74 -13.52
N ASN A 41 20.57 -31.42 -13.71
CA ASN A 41 21.54 -30.44 -13.20
C ASN A 41 21.22 -29.95 -11.78
N PHE A 42 19.96 -30.08 -11.37
CA PHE A 42 19.55 -29.96 -9.97
C PHE A 42 19.26 -31.37 -9.50
N ASN A 43 20.28 -32.13 -9.12
CA ASN A 43 20.21 -33.53 -8.68
C ASN A 43 19.15 -33.84 -7.59
N GLU A 44 18.31 -32.89 -7.18
CA GLU A 44 17.52 -32.91 -5.95
C GLU A 44 16.07 -32.43 -6.11
N HIS A 45 15.59 -32.02 -7.30
CA HIS A 45 14.30 -31.33 -7.40
C HIS A 45 13.37 -31.89 -8.49
N HIS A 46 12.12 -32.11 -8.10
CA HIS A 46 11.00 -32.46 -8.99
C HIS A 46 10.22 -31.20 -9.34
N TRP A 47 9.58 -31.15 -10.51
CA TRP A 47 8.68 -30.06 -10.84
C TRP A 47 7.41 -30.55 -11.56
N GLY A 48 6.32 -29.82 -11.38
CA GLY A 48 5.03 -30.09 -12.04
C GLY A 48 4.16 -28.84 -12.19
N ILE A 49 3.26 -28.85 -13.18
CA ILE A 49 2.27 -27.80 -13.38
C ILE A 49 0.90 -28.27 -12.93
N GLU A 50 0.26 -27.53 -12.02
CA GLU A 50 -1.10 -27.75 -11.54
C GLU A 50 -1.92 -26.47 -11.74
N GLY A 51 -2.87 -26.48 -12.67
CA GLY A 51 -3.60 -25.27 -13.06
C GLY A 51 -2.68 -24.19 -13.61
N ASP A 52 -2.70 -23.00 -13.01
CA ASP A 52 -1.85 -21.86 -13.35
C ASP A 52 -0.52 -21.82 -12.55
N LYS A 53 -0.13 -22.92 -11.89
CA LYS A 53 1.00 -22.93 -10.96
C LYS A 53 2.08 -23.89 -11.41
N LEU A 54 3.33 -23.43 -11.37
CA LEU A 54 4.52 -24.28 -11.41
C LEU A 54 4.99 -24.55 -9.99
N ILE A 55 5.00 -25.82 -9.61
CA ILE A 55 5.44 -26.31 -8.31
C ILE A 55 6.80 -26.97 -8.47
N ILE A 56 7.78 -26.51 -7.69
CA ILE A 56 9.10 -27.13 -7.59
C ILE A 56 9.24 -27.74 -6.20
N SER A 57 9.45 -29.05 -6.15
CA SER A 57 9.54 -29.83 -4.93
C SER A 57 10.97 -30.30 -4.67
N ASP A 58 11.29 -30.57 -3.41
CA ASP A 58 12.53 -31.25 -3.02
C ASP A 58 12.48 -32.77 -3.32
N ARG A 59 13.59 -33.49 -3.06
CA ARG A 59 13.71 -34.95 -3.23
C ARG A 59 12.67 -35.78 -2.46
N LYS A 60 11.99 -35.19 -1.47
CA LYS A 60 10.95 -35.84 -0.66
C LYS A 60 9.54 -35.43 -1.11
N ASN A 61 9.42 -34.80 -2.27
CA ASN A 61 8.19 -34.25 -2.84
C ASN A 61 7.53 -33.14 -1.99
N ASN A 62 8.28 -32.48 -1.09
CA ASN A 62 7.75 -31.31 -0.39
C ASN A 62 7.84 -30.07 -1.29
N PRO A 63 6.79 -29.24 -1.39
CA PRO A 63 6.84 -28.00 -2.16
C PRO A 63 7.90 -27.06 -1.59
N SER A 64 8.88 -26.70 -2.41
CA SER A 64 9.98 -25.79 -2.04
C SER A 64 9.77 -24.38 -2.60
N THR A 65 9.21 -24.30 -3.81
CA THR A 65 8.94 -23.06 -4.53
C THR A 65 7.64 -23.21 -5.31
N ILE A 66 6.79 -22.18 -5.24
CA ILE A 66 5.56 -22.11 -6.03
C ILE A 66 5.60 -20.82 -6.84
N ILE A 67 5.33 -20.93 -8.13
CA ILE A 67 5.22 -19.83 -9.08
C ILE A 67 3.80 -19.85 -9.62
N THR A 68 3.08 -18.73 -9.52
CA THR A 68 1.69 -18.58 -9.96
C THR A 68 1.59 -17.85 -11.31
N ASN A 69 0.41 -17.86 -11.94
CA ASN A 69 0.18 -17.29 -13.28
C ASN A 69 1.16 -17.84 -14.34
N VAL A 70 1.29 -19.16 -14.36
CA VAL A 70 2.04 -19.93 -15.35
C VAL A 70 1.05 -20.45 -16.38
N VAL A 71 1.27 -20.10 -17.64
CA VAL A 71 0.49 -20.62 -18.77
C VAL A 71 1.42 -21.33 -19.74
N VAL A 72 0.92 -22.38 -20.39
CA VAL A 72 1.66 -23.08 -21.44
C VAL A 72 1.14 -22.59 -22.78
N GLU A 73 1.94 -21.80 -23.48
CA GLU A 73 1.61 -21.27 -24.80
C GLU A 73 2.62 -21.81 -25.82
N ASN A 74 2.11 -22.48 -26.86
CA ASN A 74 2.92 -23.04 -27.96
C ASN A 74 4.08 -23.95 -27.48
N GLY A 75 3.81 -24.79 -26.48
CA GLY A 75 4.81 -25.71 -25.91
C GLY A 75 5.87 -25.04 -25.04
N LYS A 76 5.69 -23.76 -24.69
CA LYS A 76 6.60 -23.01 -23.80
C LYS A 76 5.85 -22.59 -22.55
N LEU A 77 6.52 -22.68 -21.39
CA LEU A 77 6.03 -22.00 -20.20
C LEU A 77 6.19 -20.49 -20.36
N VAL A 78 5.11 -19.76 -20.11
CA VAL A 78 5.12 -18.30 -19.99
C VAL A 78 4.72 -17.97 -18.55
N MET A 79 5.56 -17.19 -17.86
CA MET A 79 5.37 -16.85 -16.45
C MET A 79 5.14 -15.34 -16.31
N THR A 80 4.04 -14.94 -15.68
CA THR A 80 3.73 -13.52 -15.43
C THR A 80 3.52 -13.20 -13.93
N GLY A 81 3.59 -14.20 -13.05
CA GLY A 81 3.34 -14.06 -11.61
C GLY A 81 4.57 -13.86 -10.71
N ASN A 82 4.33 -13.90 -9.39
CA ASN A 82 5.35 -13.66 -8.35
C ASN A 82 5.96 -14.97 -7.82
N PHE A 83 7.20 -14.89 -7.30
CA PHE A 83 7.93 -16.01 -6.71
C PHE A 83 7.73 -16.11 -5.19
N TYR A 84 7.37 -17.30 -4.70
CA TYR A 84 7.21 -17.57 -3.26
C TYR A 84 8.05 -18.78 -2.82
N ASN A 85 8.87 -18.59 -1.77
CA ASN A 85 9.59 -19.67 -1.08
C ASN A 85 8.72 -20.17 0.09
N THR A 86 8.57 -21.49 0.24
CA THR A 86 7.62 -22.06 1.21
C THR A 86 7.95 -21.77 2.69
N LYS A 87 9.23 -21.52 3.03
CA LYS A 87 9.61 -21.07 4.40
C LYS A 87 9.08 -19.67 4.74
N VAL A 88 8.78 -18.85 3.73
CA VAL A 88 8.20 -17.53 3.90
C VAL A 88 6.69 -17.65 4.16
N VAL A 89 6.01 -18.55 3.44
CA VAL A 89 4.55 -18.79 3.56
C VAL A 89 4.17 -19.32 4.95
N GLN A 90 4.95 -20.26 5.50
CA GLN A 90 4.65 -20.83 6.82
C GLN A 90 4.71 -19.79 7.95
N LYS A 91 5.63 -18.81 7.86
CA LYS A 91 5.71 -17.68 8.79
C LYS A 91 4.55 -16.68 8.67
N PHE A 92 3.90 -16.59 7.51
CA PHE A 92 2.74 -15.70 7.29
C PHE A 92 1.45 -16.23 7.93
N VAL A 93 1.31 -17.57 8.00
CA VAL A 93 0.13 -18.22 8.59
C VAL A 93 0.14 -18.11 10.12
N GLU A 94 1.32 -18.15 10.75
CA GLU A 94 1.45 -18.17 12.22
C GLU A 94 1.53 -16.78 12.88
N GLN A 95 1.77 -15.71 12.12
CA GLN A 95 1.90 -14.35 12.67
C GLN A 95 1.25 -13.29 11.74
N PRO A 96 -0.09 -13.09 11.84
CA PRO A 96 -0.83 -12.19 10.95
C PRO A 96 -0.45 -10.70 11.02
N ASN A 97 0.47 -10.31 11.91
CA ASN A 97 0.90 -8.92 12.12
C ASN A 97 2.32 -8.60 11.64
N LEU A 98 3.00 -9.52 10.94
CA LEU A 98 4.29 -9.21 10.30
C LEU A 98 4.05 -8.56 8.94
N ILE A 99 4.23 -7.24 8.86
CA ILE A 99 4.20 -6.48 7.60
C ILE A 99 5.57 -6.60 6.90
N PRO A 100 5.75 -7.42 5.85
CA PRO A 100 6.99 -7.49 5.08
C PRO A 100 7.32 -6.19 4.35
N ARG A 101 8.60 -5.82 4.21
CA ARG A 101 9.10 -4.66 3.43
C ARG A 101 8.79 -4.68 1.91
N LYS A 102 7.88 -5.51 1.41
CA LYS A 102 7.51 -5.70 -0.02
C LYS A 102 6.23 -4.96 -0.48
N PHE A 103 5.68 -4.03 0.29
CA PHE A 103 4.38 -3.38 -0.02
C PHE A 103 4.45 -2.23 -1.03
N LEU A 104 5.62 -1.71 -1.38
CA LEU A 104 5.72 -0.58 -2.31
C LEU A 104 5.93 -1.07 -3.74
N LYS A 105 4.98 -0.74 -4.62
CA LYS A 105 5.14 -0.87 -6.06
C LYS A 105 5.36 0.50 -6.65
N THR A 106 6.28 0.59 -7.61
CA THR A 106 6.46 1.78 -8.44
C THR A 106 5.85 1.49 -9.79
N LEU A 107 4.77 2.20 -10.12
CA LEU A 107 4.17 2.22 -11.44
C LEU A 107 4.91 3.28 -12.27
N VAL A 108 5.15 2.99 -13.54
CA VAL A 108 5.59 3.98 -14.52
C VAL A 108 4.36 4.41 -15.29
N ALA A 109 4.03 5.70 -15.27
CA ALA A 109 2.85 6.23 -15.93
C ALA A 109 2.93 5.96 -17.44
N THR A 110 1.85 5.42 -18.00
CA THR A 110 1.61 5.30 -19.44
C THR A 110 0.36 6.11 -19.78
N GLU A 111 0.16 6.48 -21.05
CA GLU A 111 -1.06 7.23 -21.43
C GLU A 111 -2.33 6.49 -21.02
N LYS A 112 -2.38 5.18 -21.27
CA LYS A 112 -3.50 4.32 -20.87
C LYS A 112 -3.78 4.36 -19.36
N LEU A 113 -2.74 4.35 -18.53
CA LEU A 113 -2.92 4.45 -17.08
C LEU A 113 -3.48 5.83 -16.68
N LEU A 114 -3.01 6.90 -17.32
CA LEU A 114 -3.47 8.27 -17.07
C LEU A 114 -4.92 8.48 -17.53
N ASP A 115 -5.30 7.91 -18.67
CA ASP A 115 -6.68 7.84 -19.16
C ASP A 115 -7.55 7.10 -18.14
N TYR A 116 -7.12 5.93 -17.69
CA TYR A 116 -7.84 5.12 -16.72
C TYR A 116 -8.09 5.84 -15.39
N PHE A 117 -7.11 6.60 -14.88
CA PHE A 117 -7.33 7.46 -13.71
C PHE A 117 -8.44 8.48 -13.96
N THR A 118 -8.43 9.13 -15.13
CA THR A 118 -9.44 10.13 -15.53
C THR A 118 -10.84 9.50 -15.62
N GLU A 119 -10.97 8.37 -16.30
CA GLU A 119 -12.22 7.60 -16.43
C GLU A 119 -12.74 7.12 -15.07
N SER A 120 -11.81 6.74 -14.19
CA SER A 120 -12.12 6.31 -12.82
C SER A 120 -12.33 7.46 -11.84
N ARG A 121 -12.33 8.71 -12.33
CA ARG A 121 -12.56 9.93 -11.55
C ARG A 121 -11.54 10.13 -10.43
N ILE A 122 -10.29 9.75 -10.67
CA ILE A 122 -9.15 10.05 -9.81
C ILE A 122 -8.44 11.26 -10.40
N THR A 123 -8.37 12.35 -9.64
CA THR A 123 -7.79 13.61 -10.10
C THR A 123 -6.44 13.86 -9.42
N PHE A 124 -5.58 14.62 -10.11
CA PHE A 124 -4.24 14.96 -9.62
C PHE A 124 -3.98 16.47 -9.65
N GLU A 125 -5.01 17.27 -9.93
CA GLU A 125 -4.94 18.72 -10.08
C GLU A 125 -6.16 19.36 -9.42
N ARG A 126 -5.92 20.41 -8.63
CA ARG A 126 -6.97 21.15 -7.92
C ARG A 126 -7.43 22.40 -8.68
N TRP A 127 -6.61 22.93 -9.61
CA TRP A 127 -6.78 24.29 -10.16
C TRP A 127 -6.38 24.47 -11.64
N THR A 128 -5.91 23.44 -12.33
CA THR A 128 -5.47 23.52 -13.74
C THR A 128 -6.20 22.50 -14.61
N THR A 129 -6.19 22.73 -15.92
CA THR A 129 -6.88 21.92 -16.94
C THR A 129 -6.02 20.79 -17.51
N GLY A 130 -4.88 20.47 -16.87
CA GLY A 130 -3.87 19.53 -17.39
C GLY A 130 -3.92 18.15 -16.75
N ARG A 131 -2.93 17.32 -17.11
CA ARG A 131 -2.56 16.10 -16.36
C ARG A 131 -1.24 16.35 -15.64
N ARG A 132 -1.24 16.25 -14.31
CA ARG A 132 -0.05 16.51 -13.49
C ARG A 132 1.04 15.48 -13.77
N PHE A 133 0.64 14.22 -13.90
CA PHE A 133 1.52 13.14 -14.32
C PHE A 133 1.59 13.06 -15.84
N LYS A 134 2.77 12.74 -16.34
CA LYS A 134 3.09 12.50 -17.75
C LYS A 134 3.60 11.06 -17.92
N PRO A 135 3.52 10.48 -19.14
CA PRO A 135 4.15 9.20 -19.40
C PRO A 135 5.63 9.19 -18.98
N GLY A 136 6.04 8.11 -18.31
CA GLY A 136 7.38 7.97 -17.72
C GLY A 136 7.48 8.38 -16.25
N ASP A 137 6.51 9.14 -15.71
CA ASP A 137 6.51 9.52 -14.30
C ASP A 137 6.35 8.30 -13.38
N ARG A 138 6.98 8.35 -12.20
CA ARG A 138 6.96 7.25 -11.24
C ARG A 138 5.93 7.50 -10.14
N ILE A 139 4.94 6.62 -10.06
CA ILE A 139 3.87 6.65 -9.06
C ILE A 139 4.08 5.51 -8.06
N LEU A 140 4.16 5.84 -6.77
CA LEU A 140 4.32 4.88 -5.69
C LEU A 140 2.96 4.51 -5.11
N VAL A 141 2.70 3.22 -4.99
CA VAL A 141 1.44 2.69 -4.47
C VAL A 141 1.70 1.56 -3.47
N SER A 142 0.74 1.31 -2.57
CA SER A 142 0.72 0.12 -1.73
C SER A 142 0.22 -1.09 -2.53
N SER A 143 0.68 -2.30 -2.20
CA SER A 143 0.11 -3.53 -2.75
C SER A 143 -1.31 -3.83 -2.24
N THR A 144 -1.77 -3.09 -1.25
CA THR A 144 -3.14 -3.17 -0.72
C THR A 144 -3.96 -1.93 -1.08
N LEU A 145 -3.56 -1.20 -2.14
CA LEU A 145 -4.20 0.06 -2.51
C LEU A 145 -5.70 -0.12 -2.75
N ASN A 146 -6.51 0.76 -2.18
CA ASN A 146 -7.93 0.89 -2.47
C ASN A 146 -8.29 2.37 -2.66
N LEU A 147 -8.57 2.76 -3.90
CA LEU A 147 -9.09 4.08 -4.23
C LEU A 147 -10.56 4.02 -4.58
N GLU A 148 -11.33 5.01 -4.16
CA GLU A 148 -12.69 5.22 -4.65
C GLU A 148 -12.72 6.38 -5.66
N PRO A 149 -13.71 6.43 -6.57
CA PRO A 149 -13.89 7.57 -7.47
C PRO A 149 -14.07 8.89 -6.72
N TYR A 150 -13.83 10.01 -7.40
CA TYR A 150 -13.97 11.37 -6.88
C TYR A 150 -12.97 11.73 -5.78
N THR A 151 -11.74 11.24 -5.90
CA THR A 151 -10.63 11.59 -5.00
C THR A 151 -9.57 12.41 -5.71
N SER A 152 -8.89 13.30 -4.98
CA SER A 152 -7.81 14.11 -5.54
C SER A 152 -6.48 14.00 -4.78
N PHE A 153 -5.39 13.75 -5.52
CA PHE A 153 -4.01 13.76 -5.03
C PHE A 153 -3.23 14.91 -5.67
N ASP A 154 -3.31 16.08 -5.05
CA ASP A 154 -2.92 17.33 -5.70
C ASP A 154 -1.39 17.51 -5.78
N VAL A 155 -0.63 16.79 -4.95
CA VAL A 155 0.83 16.88 -4.89
C VAL A 155 1.49 15.52 -4.72
N GLY A 156 2.78 15.46 -5.02
CA GLY A 156 3.60 14.28 -4.78
C GLY A 156 3.26 13.12 -5.70
N ASN A 157 3.85 11.96 -5.42
CA ASN A 157 3.76 10.80 -6.30
C ASN A 157 3.35 9.53 -5.58
N LYS A 158 2.83 9.63 -4.35
CA LYS A 158 2.37 8.49 -3.57
C LYS A 158 0.85 8.46 -3.57
N LEU A 159 0.28 7.30 -3.92
CA LEU A 159 -1.14 7.03 -3.74
C LEU A 159 -1.31 6.11 -2.52
N CYS A 160 -2.18 6.53 -1.63
CA CYS A 160 -2.61 5.78 -0.45
C CYS A 160 -4.10 5.47 -0.56
N ASP A 161 -4.64 4.63 0.32
CA ASP A 161 -6.07 4.33 0.29
C ASP A 161 -6.86 5.62 0.56
N MET A 162 -7.83 5.93 -0.28
CA MET A 162 -8.60 7.16 -0.19
C MET A 162 -10.04 6.95 -0.64
N GLY A 163 -10.98 7.31 0.24
CA GLY A 163 -12.41 7.25 -0.04
C GLY A 163 -12.93 8.47 -0.82
N SER A 164 -14.06 8.31 -1.50
CA SER A 164 -14.70 9.35 -2.32
C SER A 164 -14.86 10.70 -1.64
N TYR A 165 -14.79 11.77 -2.44
CA TYR A 165 -14.90 13.17 -2.03
C TYR A 165 -13.83 13.62 -1.03
N THR A 166 -12.71 12.91 -0.99
CA THR A 166 -11.52 13.30 -0.25
C THR A 166 -10.47 13.90 -1.18
N TYR A 167 -9.81 14.97 -0.75
CA TYR A 167 -8.60 15.48 -1.40
C TYR A 167 -7.44 15.59 -0.42
N SER A 168 -6.22 15.52 -0.95
CA SER A 168 -5.00 15.81 -0.21
C SER A 168 -4.05 16.68 -1.02
N THR A 169 -3.65 17.80 -0.44
CA THR A 169 -2.50 18.61 -0.89
C THR A 169 -1.22 18.24 -0.15
N SER A 170 -1.14 17.03 0.39
CA SER A 170 0.05 16.47 1.05
C SER A 170 0.43 15.10 0.47
N ASN A 171 1.73 14.86 0.33
CA ASN A 171 2.29 13.61 -0.18
C ASN A 171 2.36 12.53 0.91
N LEU A 172 1.19 12.09 1.37
CA LEU A 172 1.03 11.16 2.49
C LEU A 172 1.65 9.79 2.17
N PRO A 173 2.07 9.02 3.20
CA PRO A 173 2.61 7.69 2.97
C PRO A 173 1.59 6.75 2.33
N THR A 174 2.04 5.84 1.46
CA THR A 174 1.18 4.88 0.74
C THR A 174 0.43 3.90 1.64
N TYR A 175 0.89 3.70 2.89
CA TYR A 175 0.23 2.85 3.89
C TYR A 175 -0.94 3.56 4.61
N SER A 176 -1.17 4.84 4.33
CA SER A 176 -2.26 5.60 4.93
C SER A 176 -3.60 5.06 4.45
N LYS A 177 -4.57 5.03 5.37
CA LYS A 177 -5.96 4.71 5.07
C LYS A 177 -6.83 5.90 5.39
N ILE A 178 -7.42 6.50 4.38
CA ILE A 178 -8.14 7.76 4.50
C ILE A 178 -9.59 7.54 4.09
N GLY A 179 -10.51 7.93 4.96
CA GLY A 179 -11.93 7.84 4.69
C GLY A 179 -12.41 8.81 3.60
N ARG A 180 -13.72 8.93 3.54
CA ARG A 180 -14.45 9.76 2.57
C ARG A 180 -14.63 11.18 3.09
N TYR A 181 -14.92 12.12 2.21
CA TYR A 181 -15.26 13.50 2.56
C TYR A 181 -14.17 14.26 3.35
N CYS A 182 -12.91 13.87 3.25
CA CYS A 182 -11.82 14.49 4.01
C CYS A 182 -11.17 15.66 3.26
N SER A 183 -10.70 16.65 4.02
CA SER A 183 -9.96 17.81 3.53
C SER A 183 -8.58 17.88 4.18
N ILE A 184 -7.52 17.60 3.41
CA ILE A 184 -6.15 17.54 3.93
C ILE A 184 -5.31 18.65 3.29
N ALA A 185 -4.90 19.61 4.12
CA ALA A 185 -4.11 20.77 3.73
C ALA A 185 -2.64 20.42 3.42
N PRO A 186 -1.82 21.38 2.96
CA PRO A 186 -0.41 21.13 2.65
C PRO A 186 0.45 20.80 3.87
N ASN A 187 1.60 20.17 3.63
CA ASN A 187 2.64 19.87 4.62
C ASN A 187 2.19 19.01 5.82
N VAL A 188 1.17 18.16 5.63
CA VAL A 188 0.84 17.13 6.60
C VAL A 188 1.85 16.00 6.48
N THR A 189 2.54 15.72 7.59
CA THR A 189 3.69 14.81 7.65
C THR A 189 3.53 13.73 8.72
N MET A 190 4.26 12.63 8.54
CA MET A 190 4.36 11.57 9.56
C MET A 190 5.69 11.69 10.30
N MET A 191 5.66 11.51 11.63
CA MET A 191 6.88 11.31 12.40
C MET A 191 7.60 10.04 11.94
N GLY A 192 8.92 10.09 12.00
CA GLY A 192 9.77 8.93 11.78
C GLY A 192 9.67 7.89 12.90
N PHE A 193 10.48 6.84 12.74
CA PHE A 193 10.59 5.76 13.69
C PHE A 193 11.08 6.25 15.06
N GLN A 194 10.54 5.68 16.14
CA GLN A 194 10.92 6.03 17.50
C GLN A 194 12.20 5.31 17.91
N HIS A 195 13.15 6.10 18.41
CA HIS A 195 14.42 5.61 18.94
C HIS A 195 14.20 5.08 20.37
N PRO A 196 14.90 4.00 20.79
CA PRO A 196 14.78 3.47 22.14
C PRO A 196 15.39 4.47 23.13
N THR A 197 14.62 4.85 24.15
CA THR A 197 15.02 5.82 25.20
C THR A 197 15.40 5.13 26.51
N ASP A 198 15.31 3.81 26.57
CA ASP A 198 15.57 2.95 27.71
C ASP A 198 16.93 2.22 27.63
N ARG A 199 17.78 2.61 26.67
CA ARG A 199 19.13 2.06 26.44
C ARG A 199 20.18 3.09 26.80
N PHE A 200 21.44 2.65 26.92
CA PHE A 200 22.56 3.54 27.25
C PHE A 200 22.80 4.66 26.21
N THR A 201 22.21 4.55 25.01
CA THR A 201 22.19 5.61 23.99
C THR A 201 20.97 5.44 23.08
N THR A 202 20.49 6.54 22.52
CA THR A 202 19.45 6.57 21.46
C THR A 202 20.03 6.38 20.05
N SER A 203 21.36 6.19 19.95
CA SER A 203 22.07 6.00 18.68
C SER A 203 21.70 4.69 17.99
N HIS A 204 21.64 4.72 16.65
CA HIS A 204 21.37 3.56 15.81
C HIS A 204 22.32 2.37 16.05
N ILE A 205 23.51 2.60 16.62
CA ILE A 205 24.45 1.52 16.95
C ILE A 205 23.80 0.43 17.83
N VAL A 206 22.80 0.77 18.66
CA VAL A 206 22.19 -0.19 19.59
C VAL A 206 21.07 -1.02 18.97
N TYR A 207 20.53 -0.64 17.82
CA TYR A 207 19.37 -1.32 17.21
C TYR A 207 19.49 -1.61 15.71
N GLU A 208 20.43 -1.00 15.01
CA GLU A 208 20.68 -1.25 13.59
C GLU A 208 21.94 -2.10 13.37
N ARG A 209 21.82 -3.08 12.47
CA ARG A 209 22.92 -4.01 12.17
C ARG A 209 23.88 -3.50 11.09
N HIS A 210 23.48 -2.50 10.29
CA HIS A 210 24.06 -2.28 8.96
C HIS A 210 24.44 -0.83 8.62
N TYR A 211 24.63 0.04 9.62
CA TYR A 211 25.05 1.43 9.44
C TYR A 211 26.02 1.86 10.55
N PRO A 212 26.84 2.92 10.34
CA PRO A 212 28.31 2.96 10.13
C PRO A 212 29.20 2.15 11.10
N ALA A 213 28.68 1.56 12.16
CA ALA A 213 29.44 0.78 13.14
C ALA A 213 30.30 -0.33 12.49
N LYS A 214 29.86 -0.89 11.35
CA LYS A 214 30.66 -1.84 10.56
C LYS A 214 32.01 -1.26 10.11
N ASN A 215 32.06 0.01 9.75
CA ASN A 215 33.31 0.69 9.39
C ASN A 215 34.15 0.95 10.64
N GLY A 216 33.53 1.37 11.74
CA GLY A 216 34.24 1.52 13.03
C GLY A 216 34.91 0.23 13.50
N TYR A 217 34.26 -0.93 13.37
CA TYR A 217 34.90 -2.22 13.69
C TYR A 217 36.11 -2.53 12.80
N LYS A 218 36.03 -2.19 11.50
CA LYS A 218 37.16 -2.38 10.59
C LYS A 218 38.34 -1.50 10.97
N ASP A 219 38.10 -0.23 11.28
CA ASP A 219 39.14 0.73 11.63
C ASP A 219 39.85 0.36 12.95
N LEU A 220 39.10 -0.26 13.88
CA LEU A 220 39.64 -0.78 15.14
C LEU A 220 40.38 -2.13 15.00
N GLY A 221 40.36 -2.76 13.83
CA GLY A 221 40.90 -4.11 13.64
C GLY A 221 40.16 -5.19 14.43
N GLU A 222 38.93 -4.90 14.89
CA GLU A 222 38.14 -5.80 15.72
C GLU A 222 36.95 -6.41 14.97
N GLN A 223 36.57 -7.63 15.34
CA GLN A 223 35.28 -8.18 14.93
C GLN A 223 34.14 -7.56 15.76
N ALA A 224 32.95 -7.47 15.16
CA ALA A 224 31.77 -6.92 15.84
C ALA A 224 31.35 -7.78 17.04
N LYS A 225 31.76 -7.38 18.25
CA LYS A 225 31.34 -7.98 19.53
C LYS A 225 29.98 -7.44 19.99
N PHE A 226 29.70 -6.17 19.69
CA PHE A 226 28.44 -5.53 20.05
C PHE A 226 27.31 -6.05 19.16
N ARG A 227 26.22 -6.52 19.77
CA ARG A 227 25.05 -7.03 19.07
C ARG A 227 23.88 -6.05 19.21
N PRO A 228 23.49 -5.34 18.14
CA PRO A 228 22.33 -4.48 18.19
C PRO A 228 21.06 -5.31 18.41
N ALA A 229 20.21 -4.81 19.29
CA ALA A 229 18.90 -5.40 19.58
C ALA A 229 17.84 -4.63 18.79
N PRO A 230 17.10 -5.26 17.86
CA PRO A 230 16.03 -4.58 17.12
C PRO A 230 15.05 -3.88 18.06
N THR A 231 14.60 -2.70 17.67
CA THR A 231 13.51 -2.00 18.38
C THR A 231 12.19 -2.65 18.05
N LYS A 232 11.34 -2.89 19.05
CA LYS A 232 9.94 -3.24 18.82
C LYS A 232 9.23 -2.02 18.25
N GLN A 233 9.00 -2.03 16.94
CA GLN A 233 8.18 -1.03 16.27
C GLN A 233 7.04 -1.76 15.58
N GLY A 234 5.82 -1.26 15.82
CA GLY A 234 4.68 -1.69 15.05
C GLY A 234 4.85 -1.33 13.58
N PRO A 235 4.09 -1.98 12.69
CA PRO A 235 4.06 -1.55 11.31
C PRO A 235 3.67 -0.07 11.19
N PRO A 236 4.18 0.65 10.17
CA PRO A 236 3.63 1.94 9.83
C PRO A 236 2.15 1.86 9.51
N SER A 237 1.39 2.74 10.17
CA SER A 237 0.00 2.97 9.89
C SER A 237 -0.35 4.42 10.17
N LEU A 238 -1.32 4.89 9.40
CA LEU A 238 -2.04 6.14 9.59
C LEU A 238 -3.48 5.82 9.19
N VAL A 239 -4.42 5.96 10.12
CA VAL A 239 -5.85 5.78 9.82
C VAL A 239 -6.55 7.10 10.06
N ILE A 240 -7.13 7.64 9.01
CA ILE A 240 -7.95 8.85 9.04
C ILE A 240 -9.37 8.40 8.73
N GLY A 241 -10.31 8.72 9.61
CA GLY A 241 -11.73 8.45 9.46
C GLY A 241 -12.36 9.23 8.30
N HIS A 242 -13.68 9.35 8.34
CA HIS A 242 -14.47 10.10 7.35
C HIS A 242 -14.69 11.55 7.81
N ASP A 243 -14.93 12.49 6.90
CA ASP A 243 -15.24 13.90 7.21
C ASP A 243 -14.16 14.59 8.08
N VAL A 244 -12.90 14.20 7.91
CA VAL A 244 -11.78 14.76 8.67
C VAL A 244 -11.22 16.00 7.97
N TRP A 245 -10.98 17.05 8.74
CA TRP A 245 -10.22 18.21 8.29
C TRP A 245 -8.85 18.27 8.98
N ILE A 246 -7.77 18.29 8.21
CA ILE A 246 -6.41 18.47 8.72
C ILE A 246 -5.84 19.79 8.18
N GLY A 247 -5.48 20.69 9.10
CA GLY A 247 -4.83 21.97 8.82
C GLY A 247 -3.40 21.81 8.29
N ALA A 248 -2.82 22.92 7.84
CA ALA A 248 -1.49 22.92 7.24
C ALA A 248 -0.40 22.63 8.30
N ASP A 249 0.73 22.07 7.84
CA ASP A 249 1.93 21.88 8.67
C ASP A 249 1.70 21.00 9.93
N VAL A 250 0.75 20.07 9.87
CA VAL A 250 0.49 19.10 10.93
C VAL A 250 1.49 17.95 10.86
N THR A 251 2.03 17.52 12.01
CA THR A 251 2.85 16.31 12.12
C THR A 251 2.14 15.25 12.96
N ILE A 252 2.01 14.05 12.43
CA ILE A 252 1.26 12.94 13.06
C ILE A 252 2.22 11.81 13.43
N LYS A 253 2.13 11.34 14.67
CA LYS A 253 2.89 10.17 15.14
C LYS A 253 2.42 8.91 14.43
N GLN A 254 3.37 8.07 13.99
CA GLN A 254 3.08 6.76 13.42
C GLN A 254 2.21 5.91 14.35
N GLY A 255 1.17 5.28 13.80
CA GLY A 255 0.23 4.44 14.55
C GLY A 255 -1.01 5.17 15.06
N VAL A 256 -1.08 6.50 14.94
CA VAL A 256 -2.25 7.28 15.36
C VAL A 256 -3.46 7.02 14.46
N LYS A 257 -4.63 6.94 15.09
CA LYS A 257 -5.95 6.96 14.46
C LYS A 257 -6.63 8.30 14.67
N ILE A 258 -7.18 8.87 13.60
CA ILE A 258 -7.97 10.09 13.63
C ILE A 258 -9.43 9.71 13.39
N GLY A 259 -10.30 10.00 14.37
CA GLY A 259 -11.73 9.68 14.32
C GLY A 259 -12.50 10.46 13.25
N ASN A 260 -13.71 9.99 12.95
CA ASN A 260 -14.60 10.62 11.97
C ASN A 260 -14.96 12.03 12.40
N GLY A 261 -15.05 12.97 11.46
CA GLY A 261 -15.44 14.34 11.74
C GLY A 261 -14.39 15.15 12.49
N ALA A 262 -13.23 14.58 12.82
CA ALA A 262 -12.21 15.27 13.60
C ALA A 262 -11.61 16.46 12.84
N VAL A 263 -11.17 17.48 13.58
CA VAL A 263 -10.46 18.64 13.05
C VAL A 263 -9.11 18.76 13.72
N ILE A 264 -8.06 18.79 12.92
CA ILE A 264 -6.69 18.99 13.40
C ILE A 264 -6.26 20.41 13.02
N ALA A 265 -6.06 21.28 14.01
CA ALA A 265 -5.60 22.64 13.78
C ALA A 265 -4.20 22.65 13.14
N SER A 266 -3.92 23.67 12.33
CA SER A 266 -2.63 23.86 11.67
C SER A 266 -1.48 23.91 12.69
N HIS A 267 -0.29 23.45 12.29
CA HIS A 267 0.92 23.33 13.13
C HIS A 267 0.80 22.39 14.34
N ALA A 268 -0.25 21.56 14.43
CA ALA A 268 -0.39 20.62 15.53
C ALA A 268 0.55 19.41 15.41
N VAL A 269 1.01 18.91 16.56
CA VAL A 269 1.81 17.69 16.68
C VAL A 269 0.98 16.61 17.35
N VAL A 270 0.35 15.74 16.55
CA VAL A 270 -0.58 14.72 17.01
C VAL A 270 0.18 13.49 17.49
N THR A 271 0.14 13.22 18.80
CA THR A 271 0.91 12.14 19.44
C THR A 271 0.05 10.98 19.96
N LYS A 272 -1.27 11.12 19.92
CA LYS A 272 -2.26 10.16 20.41
C LYS A 272 -3.46 10.13 19.46
N ASP A 273 -4.26 9.07 19.55
CA ASP A 273 -5.51 8.94 18.80
C ASP A 273 -6.44 10.13 19.07
N VAL A 274 -7.14 10.58 18.03
CA VAL A 274 -8.05 11.72 18.07
C VAL A 274 -9.48 11.18 18.06
N PRO A 275 -10.33 11.51 19.05
CA PRO A 275 -11.72 11.07 19.08
C PRO A 275 -12.54 11.60 17.91
N ASP A 276 -13.65 10.92 17.61
CA ASP A 276 -14.60 11.40 16.61
C ASP A 276 -15.11 12.80 16.96
N TYR A 277 -15.22 13.66 15.94
CA TYR A 277 -15.69 15.04 16.01
C TYR A 277 -14.90 15.96 16.96
N ALA A 278 -13.77 15.50 17.50
CA ALA A 278 -12.90 16.32 18.32
C ALA A 278 -12.14 17.33 17.46
N ILE A 279 -11.98 18.54 17.98
CA ILE A 279 -11.07 19.56 17.46
C ILE A 279 -9.83 19.55 18.34
N VAL A 280 -8.67 19.25 17.76
CA VAL A 280 -7.39 19.20 18.48
C VAL A 280 -6.39 20.21 17.93
N GLY A 281 -5.48 20.69 18.77
CA GLY A 281 -4.40 21.58 18.34
C GLY A 281 -3.27 21.68 19.37
N GLY A 282 -2.14 22.24 18.95
CA GLY A 282 -0.96 22.47 19.80
C GLY A 282 0.16 21.43 19.66
N VAL A 283 1.22 21.62 20.45
CA VAL A 283 2.41 20.76 20.50
C VAL A 283 2.72 20.37 21.95
N PRO A 284 2.38 19.14 22.39
CA PRO A 284 1.59 18.13 21.67
C PRO A 284 0.13 18.55 21.53
N ALA A 285 -0.56 18.01 20.52
CA ALA A 285 -1.95 18.29 20.25
C ALA A 285 -2.84 17.80 21.40
N LYS A 286 -3.77 18.66 21.84
CA LYS A 286 -4.78 18.37 22.87
C LYS A 286 -6.16 18.67 22.33
N VAL A 287 -7.19 18.00 22.86
CA VAL A 287 -8.59 18.33 22.57
C VAL A 287 -8.88 19.74 23.07
N ILE A 288 -9.35 20.59 22.17
CA ILE A 288 -9.79 21.97 22.45
C ILE A 288 -11.27 21.97 22.79
N ARG A 289 -12.08 21.33 21.92
CA ARG A 289 -13.51 21.12 22.06
C ARG A 289 -13.99 20.05 21.09
N TYR A 290 -15.26 19.70 21.15
CA TYR A 290 -15.93 18.93 20.09
C TYR A 290 -16.63 19.87 19.09
N ARG A 291 -16.86 19.40 17.87
CA ARG A 291 -17.62 20.14 16.84
C ARG A 291 -19.05 20.41 17.27
N PHE A 292 -19.68 19.41 17.90
CA PHE A 292 -21.09 19.40 18.31
C PHE A 292 -21.25 18.81 19.72
N ASP A 293 -22.46 18.85 20.27
CA ASP A 293 -22.81 18.12 21.48
C ASP A 293 -22.82 16.60 21.27
N GLU A 294 -22.79 15.86 22.36
CA GLU A 294 -22.70 14.41 22.36
C GLU A 294 -23.86 13.72 21.62
N ILE A 295 -25.09 14.24 21.75
CA ILE A 295 -26.27 13.65 21.13
C ILE A 295 -26.17 13.80 19.61
N THR A 296 -25.80 14.99 19.12
CA THR A 296 -25.57 15.20 17.69
C THR A 296 -24.44 14.31 17.15
N ILE A 297 -23.32 14.19 17.88
CA ILE A 297 -22.22 13.30 17.48
C ILE A 297 -22.67 11.86 17.35
N GLN A 298 -23.39 11.34 18.36
CA GLN A 298 -23.89 9.96 18.34
C GLN A 298 -24.84 9.72 17.16
N ARG A 299 -25.74 10.67 16.86
CA ARG A 299 -26.64 10.58 15.70
C ARG A 299 -25.89 10.57 14.37
N LEU A 300 -24.92 11.47 14.20
CA LEU A 300 -24.10 11.51 12.99
C LEU A 300 -23.25 10.24 12.81
N GLN A 301 -22.67 9.71 13.90
CA GLN A 301 -21.92 8.47 13.85
C GLN A 301 -22.81 7.28 13.49
N LYS A 302 -24.00 7.19 14.09
CA LYS A 302 -24.97 6.12 13.83
C LYS A 302 -25.51 6.17 12.40
N SER A 303 -25.63 7.36 11.81
CA SER A 303 -26.19 7.52 10.47
C SER A 303 -25.28 6.93 9.38
N GLN A 304 -23.96 6.93 9.63
CA GLN A 304 -22.90 6.56 8.67
C GLN A 304 -23.10 7.25 7.32
N TRP A 305 -23.47 8.54 7.37
CA TRP A 305 -23.87 9.29 6.18
C TRP A 305 -22.81 9.33 5.09
N TRP A 306 -21.53 9.24 5.47
CA TRP A 306 -20.39 9.18 4.54
C TRP A 306 -20.42 7.95 3.62
N ASP A 307 -21.25 6.94 3.87
CA ASP A 307 -21.47 5.83 2.94
C ASP A 307 -22.35 6.19 1.73
N TYR A 308 -22.85 7.43 1.67
CA TYR A 308 -23.83 7.87 0.68
C TYR A 308 -23.36 9.11 -0.06
N ASN A 309 -23.75 9.25 -1.32
CA ASN A 309 -23.55 10.46 -2.09
C ASN A 309 -24.53 11.55 -1.64
N VAL A 310 -24.15 12.33 -0.63
CA VAL A 310 -24.99 13.38 -0.05
C VAL A 310 -25.15 14.63 -0.93
N LEU A 311 -24.44 14.72 -2.06
CA LEU A 311 -24.62 15.82 -3.03
C LEU A 311 -26.01 15.80 -3.68
N ALA A 312 -26.71 14.68 -3.60
CA ALA A 312 -28.09 14.54 -4.09
C ALA A 312 -29.15 15.06 -3.09
N LEU A 313 -28.75 15.50 -1.88
CA LEU A 313 -29.70 16.05 -0.91
C LEU A 313 -30.10 17.48 -1.28
N PRO A 314 -31.39 17.85 -1.11
CA PRO A 314 -31.88 19.20 -1.36
C PRO A 314 -31.56 20.12 -0.16
N LEU A 315 -30.27 20.29 0.13
CA LEU A 315 -29.77 21.11 1.23
C LEU A 315 -28.85 22.23 0.71
N SER A 316 -28.88 23.37 1.39
CA SER A 316 -27.87 24.41 1.21
C SER A 316 -26.56 24.03 1.91
N GLY A 317 -25.44 24.57 1.42
CA GLY A 317 -24.11 24.32 2.01
C GLY A 317 -23.91 24.86 3.43
N ASN A 318 -24.85 25.67 3.94
CA ASN A 318 -24.86 26.19 5.31
C ASN A 318 -25.87 25.47 6.23
N ALA A 319 -26.44 24.34 5.79
CA ALA A 319 -27.34 23.54 6.61
C ALA A 319 -26.69 23.14 7.94
N THR A 320 -27.45 23.27 9.02
CA THR A 320 -27.07 22.81 10.36
C THR A 320 -27.04 21.27 10.41
N PRO A 321 -26.36 20.66 11.41
CA PRO A 321 -26.42 19.21 11.60
C PRO A 321 -27.83 18.66 11.78
N ALA A 322 -28.73 19.44 12.40
CA ALA A 322 -30.11 19.04 12.61
C ALA A 322 -30.89 18.99 11.27
N GLU A 323 -30.77 20.03 10.45
CA GLU A 323 -31.37 20.07 9.10
C GLU A 323 -30.79 18.97 8.22
N PHE A 324 -29.48 18.76 8.28
CA PHE A 324 -28.81 17.68 7.56
C PHE A 324 -29.33 16.31 7.96
N LEU A 325 -29.37 16.00 9.26
CA LEU A 325 -29.85 14.70 9.75
C LEU A 325 -31.31 14.46 9.37
N ALA A 326 -32.17 15.48 9.49
CA ALA A 326 -33.58 15.37 9.10
C ALA A 326 -33.73 15.05 7.60
N ALA A 327 -33.03 15.77 6.73
CA ALA A 327 -33.04 15.48 5.30
C ALA A 327 -32.40 14.13 4.98
N PHE A 328 -31.25 13.81 5.56
CA PHE A 328 -30.58 12.53 5.34
C PHE A 328 -31.50 11.36 5.75
N GLU A 329 -32.14 11.41 6.92
CA GLU A 329 -33.07 10.37 7.38
C GLU A 329 -34.28 10.23 6.44
N ALA A 330 -34.82 11.34 5.92
CA ALA A 330 -35.94 11.34 4.98
C ALA A 330 -35.57 10.75 3.60
N TYR A 331 -34.34 11.00 3.12
CA TYR A 331 -33.93 10.65 1.75
C TYR A 331 -32.95 9.46 1.66
N LYS A 332 -32.45 8.91 2.78
CA LYS A 332 -31.40 7.87 2.81
C LYS A 332 -31.67 6.67 1.89
N GLY A 333 -32.93 6.23 1.81
CA GLY A 333 -33.33 5.10 0.95
C GLY A 333 -33.19 5.37 -0.55
N LEU A 334 -33.11 6.63 -0.95
CA LEU A 334 -32.98 7.09 -2.33
C LEU A 334 -31.55 7.51 -2.69
N LEU A 335 -30.68 7.69 -1.69
CA LEU A 335 -29.31 8.15 -1.92
C LEU A 335 -28.42 7.03 -2.49
N PRO A 336 -27.64 7.32 -3.54
CA PRO A 336 -26.65 6.36 -4.05
C PRO A 336 -25.61 6.03 -2.98
N LYS A 337 -25.32 4.74 -2.77
CA LYS A 337 -24.21 4.31 -1.91
C LYS A 337 -22.87 4.50 -2.62
N LEU A 338 -21.88 4.93 -1.83
CA LEU A 338 -20.48 5.03 -2.24
C LEU A 338 -19.73 3.73 -1.95
N GLY A 339 -18.53 3.60 -2.54
CA GLY A 339 -17.66 2.44 -2.32
C GLY A 339 -17.98 1.18 -3.14
N ASN A 340 -18.97 1.23 -4.03
CA ASN A 340 -19.31 0.11 -4.92
C ASN A 340 -18.22 -0.16 -5.98
N LYS A 341 -17.45 0.86 -6.35
CA LYS A 341 -16.27 0.75 -7.23
C LYS A 341 -15.03 1.04 -6.40
N LYS A 342 -14.10 0.08 -6.37
CA LYS A 342 -12.76 0.24 -5.80
C LYS A 342 -11.74 0.01 -6.90
N ILE A 343 -10.77 0.91 -7.00
CA ILE A 343 -9.64 0.80 -7.90
C ILE A 343 -8.48 0.26 -7.08
N THR A 344 -8.06 -0.94 -7.43
CA THR A 344 -7.01 -1.71 -6.75
C THR A 344 -5.68 -1.59 -7.49
N LEU A 345 -4.61 -2.12 -6.91
CA LEU A 345 -3.34 -2.24 -7.62
C LEU A 345 -3.49 -3.04 -8.93
N ASP A 346 -4.24 -4.14 -8.92
CA ASP A 346 -4.38 -5.00 -10.10
C ASP A 346 -5.11 -4.27 -11.23
N ASP A 347 -6.12 -3.45 -10.90
CA ASP A 347 -6.77 -2.57 -11.88
C ASP A 347 -5.78 -1.60 -12.52
N LEU A 348 -4.88 -0.99 -11.72
CA LEU A 348 -3.85 -0.10 -12.25
C LEU A 348 -2.85 -0.86 -13.13
N LEU A 349 -2.42 -2.05 -12.73
CA LEU A 349 -1.48 -2.87 -13.50
C LEU A 349 -2.05 -3.30 -14.86
N ASN A 350 -3.34 -3.66 -14.89
CA ASN A 350 -4.04 -4.03 -16.13
C ASN A 350 -4.16 -2.86 -17.12
N ASN A 351 -4.02 -1.63 -16.64
CA ASN A 351 -4.05 -0.41 -17.45
C ASN A 351 -2.66 0.17 -17.74
N LEU A 352 -1.58 -0.58 -17.51
CA LEU A 352 -0.22 -0.18 -17.91
C LEU A 352 0.11 -0.49 -19.38
N ILE A 353 -0.40 -1.60 -19.92
CA ILE A 353 0.01 -2.19 -21.22
C ILE A 353 -0.91 -1.75 -22.34
#